data_AF-A0A316GJM3-F1
#
_entry.id   AF-A0A316GJM3-F1
#
_cell.length_a   1.000
_cell.length_b   1.000
_cell.length_c   1.000
_cell.angle_alpha   90.00
_cell.angle_beta   90.00
_cell.angle_gamma   90.00
#
_symmetry.space_group_name_H-M   'P 1'
#
loop_
_entity.id
_entity.type
_entity.pdbx_description
1 polymer ?
#
loop_
_entity_poly.entity_id
_entity_poly.type
_entity_poly.pdbx_seq_one_letter_code
_entity_poly.pdbx_strand_id
1 'polypeptide(L)'
;MQHVDDYQKAIVREAAASELEYVRKLGTRNDLILACANPGAFEAVLYIMCAGEGGAPVYNAVESVESRFSSPSGIIGRLRAMRAGGLFEERAGRKRSQVCLVPSERLLSQLGPVLLSKYAGNR
;
A
#
# COMPACT_ATOMS: atom_id res chain seq x y z
N MET A 1 -24.93 -4.54 -31.27
CA MET A 1 -23.46 -4.62 -31.12
C MET A 1 -22.85 -3.30 -30.64
N GLN A 2 -23.31 -2.14 -31.14
CA GLN A 2 -22.82 -0.80 -30.75
C GLN A 2 -23.11 -0.42 -29.27
N HIS A 3 -24.29 -0.76 -28.74
CA HIS A 3 -24.64 -0.49 -27.32
C HIS A 3 -23.83 -1.26 -26.27
N VAL A 4 -23.28 -2.43 -26.62
CA VAL A 4 -22.44 -3.23 -25.71
C VAL A 4 -21.06 -2.58 -25.55
N ASP A 5 -20.54 -2.01 -26.64
CA ASP A 5 -19.26 -1.29 -26.67
C ASP A 5 -19.31 0.03 -25.88
N ASP A 6 -20.41 0.78 -26.00
CA ASP A 6 -20.60 2.03 -25.23
C ASP A 6 -20.78 1.79 -23.73
N TYR A 7 -21.49 0.72 -23.35
CA TYR A 7 -21.63 0.31 -21.96
C TYR A 7 -20.29 -0.13 -21.36
N GLN A 8 -19.50 -0.92 -22.10
CA GLN A 8 -18.18 -1.36 -21.65
C GLN A 8 -17.21 -0.18 -21.53
N LYS A 9 -17.25 0.79 -22.44
CA LYS A 9 -16.50 2.04 -22.32
C LYS A 9 -16.91 2.87 -21.11
N ALA A 10 -18.19 2.93 -20.79
CA ALA A 10 -18.68 3.63 -19.60
C ALA A 10 -18.14 3.00 -18.31
N ILE A 11 -18.20 1.66 -18.19
CA ILE A 11 -17.62 0.92 -17.05
C ILE A 11 -16.12 1.20 -16.93
N VAL A 12 -15.38 1.14 -18.03
CA VAL A 12 -13.92 1.41 -18.01
C VAL A 12 -13.63 2.83 -17.55
N ARG A 13 -14.43 3.83 -17.97
CA ARG A 13 -14.28 5.23 -17.54
C ARG A 13 -14.56 5.39 -16.05
N GLU A 14 -15.57 4.72 -15.52
CA GLU A 14 -15.92 4.76 -14.11
C GLU A 14 -14.84 4.11 -13.23
N ALA A 15 -14.34 2.95 -13.65
CA ALA A 15 -13.20 2.30 -13.00
C ALA A 15 -11.95 3.19 -13.02
N ALA A 16 -11.64 3.82 -14.15
CA ALA A 16 -10.52 4.76 -14.27
C ALA A 16 -10.70 6.00 -13.39
N ALA A 17 -11.92 6.54 -13.30
CA ALA A 17 -12.23 7.67 -12.43
C ALA A 17 -12.03 7.30 -10.96
N SER A 18 -12.46 6.11 -10.56
CA SER A 18 -12.30 5.58 -9.20
C SER A 18 -10.83 5.38 -8.83
N GLU A 19 -10.03 4.83 -9.75
CA GLU A 19 -8.58 4.67 -9.52
C GLU A 19 -7.85 6.01 -9.48
N LEU A 20 -8.24 6.96 -10.35
CA LEU A 20 -7.69 8.32 -10.35
C LEU A 20 -8.02 9.05 -9.04
N GLU A 21 -9.24 8.92 -8.53
CA GLU A 21 -9.63 9.49 -7.24
C GLU A 21 -8.84 8.86 -6.10
N TYR A 22 -8.66 7.54 -6.12
CA TYR A 22 -7.84 6.81 -5.16
C TYR A 22 -6.40 7.35 -5.12
N VAL A 23 -5.74 7.45 -6.28
CA VAL A 23 -4.37 7.99 -6.38
C VAL A 23 -4.29 9.43 -5.90
N ARG A 24 -5.29 10.27 -6.23
CA ARG A 24 -5.35 11.67 -5.74
C ARG A 24 -5.46 11.73 -4.22
N LYS A 25 -6.32 10.92 -3.60
CA LYS A 25 -6.45 10.86 -2.14
C LYS A 25 -5.14 10.43 -1.47
N LEU A 26 -4.42 9.48 -2.06
CA LEU A 26 -3.08 9.12 -1.58
C LEU A 26 -2.10 10.31 -1.70
N GLY A 27 -2.11 11.01 -2.84
CA GLY A 27 -1.25 12.18 -3.08
C GLY A 27 -1.52 13.39 -2.18
N THR A 28 -2.74 13.53 -1.64
CA THR A 28 -3.07 14.64 -0.71
C THR A 28 -2.48 14.48 0.69
N ARG A 29 -1.87 13.32 1.01
CA ARG A 29 -1.26 13.05 2.32
C ARG A 29 0.25 12.94 2.17
N ASN A 30 0.97 13.97 2.62
CA ASN A 30 2.42 14.14 2.42
C ASN A 30 3.24 12.89 2.78
N ASP A 31 2.88 12.20 3.87
CA ASP A 31 3.63 11.01 4.31
C ASP A 31 3.30 9.77 3.45
N LEU A 32 2.09 9.69 2.90
CA LEU A 32 1.67 8.57 2.06
C LEU A 32 2.28 8.64 0.66
N ILE A 33 2.65 9.81 0.15
CA ILE A 33 3.38 9.93 -1.12
C ILE A 33 4.62 9.02 -1.14
N LEU A 34 5.33 8.89 -0.01
CA LEU A 34 6.48 7.99 0.10
C LEU A 34 6.11 6.51 -0.10
N ALA A 35 4.93 6.12 0.37
CA ALA A 35 4.39 4.77 0.20
C ALA A 35 3.88 4.54 -1.22
N CYS A 36 3.23 5.53 -1.82
CA CYS A 36 2.46 5.37 -3.06
C CYS A 36 3.24 5.69 -4.34
N ALA A 37 4.37 6.40 -4.25
CA ALA A 37 5.23 6.73 -5.40
C ALA A 37 5.96 5.52 -5.99
N ASN A 38 5.84 4.35 -5.35
CA ASN A 38 6.46 3.11 -5.78
C ASN A 38 5.47 1.95 -5.56
N PRO A 39 4.89 1.37 -6.63
CA PRO A 39 3.88 0.32 -6.50
C PRO A 39 4.34 -0.92 -5.73
N GLY A 40 5.60 -1.35 -5.89
CA GLY A 40 6.13 -2.51 -5.15
C GLY A 40 6.33 -2.21 -3.67
N ALA A 41 6.75 -1.00 -3.32
CA ALA A 41 6.83 -0.57 -1.92
C ALA A 41 5.44 -0.41 -1.31
N PHE A 42 4.46 0.10 -2.08
CA PHE A 42 3.08 0.18 -1.64
C PHE A 42 2.48 -1.22 -1.40
N GLU A 43 2.75 -2.17 -2.28
CA GLU A 43 2.36 -3.57 -2.11
C GLU A 43 2.96 -4.17 -0.82
N ALA A 44 4.25 -3.95 -0.58
CA ALA A 44 4.88 -4.36 0.68
C ALA A 44 4.23 -3.72 1.91
N VAL A 45 3.84 -2.44 1.84
CA VAL A 45 3.10 -1.75 2.91
C VAL A 45 1.76 -2.44 3.18
N LEU A 46 0.99 -2.73 2.12
CA LEU A 46 -0.29 -3.43 2.24
C LEU A 46 -0.11 -4.83 2.82
N TYR A 47 0.93 -5.55 2.39
CA TYR A 47 1.27 -6.86 2.95
C TYR A 47 1.58 -6.78 4.45
N ILE A 48 2.37 -5.79 4.87
CA ILE A 48 2.68 -5.54 6.29
C ILE A 48 1.39 -5.22 7.08
N MET A 49 0.47 -4.43 6.52
CA MET A 49 -0.82 -4.14 7.15
C MET A 49 -1.67 -5.39 7.32
N CYS A 50 -1.69 -6.30 6.34
CA CYS A 50 -2.40 -7.58 6.44
C CYS A 50 -1.86 -8.49 7.55
N ALA A 51 -0.59 -8.33 7.95
CA ALA A 51 0.00 -9.08 9.06
C ALA A 51 -0.47 -8.60 10.45
N GLY A 52 -1.15 -7.45 10.54
CA GLY A 52 -1.71 -6.92 11.77
C GLY A 52 -0.67 -6.65 12.86
N GLU A 53 -1.06 -6.85 14.13
CA GLU A 53 -0.22 -6.55 15.29
C GLU A 53 1.06 -7.41 15.39
N GLY A 54 1.07 -8.58 14.74
CA GLY A 54 2.24 -9.44 14.66
C GLY A 54 3.34 -8.87 13.77
N GLY A 55 2.97 -7.97 12.86
CA GLY A 55 3.85 -7.39 11.86
C GLY A 55 4.39 -8.42 10.86
N ALA A 56 5.10 -7.91 9.85
CA ALA A 56 5.77 -8.76 8.87
C ALA A 56 7.29 -8.55 8.93
N PRO A 57 8.09 -9.62 8.88
CA PRO A 57 9.53 -9.49 8.66
C PRO A 57 9.80 -8.73 7.36
N VAL A 58 10.76 -7.80 7.37
CA VAL A 58 11.08 -6.97 6.21
C VAL A 58 11.36 -7.82 4.97
N TYR A 59 12.12 -8.91 5.13
CA TYR A 59 12.49 -9.78 4.03
C TYR A 59 11.25 -10.47 3.41
N ASN A 60 10.35 -11.00 4.25
CA ASN A 60 9.11 -11.62 3.80
C ASN A 60 8.21 -10.62 3.07
N ALA A 61 8.14 -9.37 3.56
CA ALA A 61 7.36 -8.32 2.93
C ALA A 61 7.93 -7.88 1.58
N VAL A 62 9.21 -8.14 1.30
CA VAL A 62 9.85 -7.85 0.01
C VAL A 62 9.70 -9.04 -0.94
N GLU A 63 9.84 -10.27 -0.45
CA GLU A 63 9.64 -11.49 -1.24
C GLU A 63 8.18 -11.71 -1.66
N SER A 64 7.22 -11.20 -0.89
CA SER A 64 5.80 -11.32 -1.20
C SER A 64 5.31 -10.34 -2.27
N VAL A 65 6.15 -9.39 -2.69
CA VAL A 65 5.79 -8.41 -3.72
C VAL A 65 5.84 -9.07 -5.10
N GLU A 66 4.71 -9.10 -5.78
CA GLU A 66 4.58 -9.63 -7.15
C GLU A 66 4.80 -8.54 -8.21
N SER A 67 4.65 -7.26 -7.84
CA SER A 67 4.86 -6.13 -8.72
C SER A 67 6.27 -6.08 -9.33
N ARG A 68 6.33 -6.08 -10.66
CA ARG A 68 7.58 -5.99 -11.44
C ARG A 68 8.15 -4.57 -11.51
N PHE A 69 7.47 -3.59 -10.93
CA PHE A 69 7.81 -2.17 -11.08
C PHE A 69 8.90 -1.71 -10.12
N SER A 70 9.47 -2.60 -9.30
CA SER A 70 10.52 -2.25 -8.34
C SER A 70 11.44 -3.41 -8.01
N SER A 71 12.73 -3.10 -7.83
CA SER A 71 13.69 -4.08 -7.34
C SER A 71 13.54 -4.30 -5.83
N PRO A 72 13.88 -5.49 -5.32
CA PRO A 72 13.91 -5.78 -3.88
C PRO A 72 14.71 -4.73 -3.08
N SER A 73 15.86 -4.30 -3.59
CA SER A 73 16.71 -3.28 -2.97
C SER A 73 16.01 -1.91 -2.90
N GLY A 74 15.27 -1.53 -3.95
CA GLY A 74 14.48 -0.31 -3.97
C GLY A 74 13.35 -0.33 -2.93
N ILE A 75 12.65 -1.47 -2.81
CA ILE A 75 11.59 -1.67 -1.81
C ILE A 75 12.16 -1.56 -0.40
N ILE A 76 13.29 -2.23 -0.12
CA ILE A 76 13.98 -2.14 1.18
C ILE A 76 14.36 -0.70 1.51
N GLY A 77 14.92 0.04 0.54
CA GLY A 77 15.28 1.45 0.72
C GLY A 77 14.07 2.31 1.11
N ARG A 78 12.92 2.09 0.45
CA ARG A 78 11.67 2.80 0.77
C ARG A 78 11.11 2.41 2.12
N LEU A 79 11.09 1.13 2.49
CA LEU A 79 10.66 0.68 3.81
C LEU A 79 11.51 1.29 4.94
N ARG A 80 12.83 1.40 4.73
CA ARG A 80 13.72 2.12 5.68
C ARG A 80 13.35 3.59 5.81
N ALA A 81 13.05 4.28 4.71
CA ALA A 81 12.65 5.68 4.73
C ALA A 81 11.30 5.87 5.45
N MET A 82 10.31 5.01 5.18
CA MET A 82 9.01 5.02 5.85
C MET A 82 9.14 4.76 7.35
N ARG A 83 10.01 3.83 7.73
CA ARG A 83 10.35 3.56 9.12
C ARG A 83 10.98 4.78 9.80
N ALA A 84 11.96 5.42 9.14
CA ALA A 84 12.57 6.66 9.66
C ALA A 84 11.55 7.81 9.77
N GLY A 85 10.54 7.83 8.89
CA GLY A 85 9.41 8.75 8.93
C GLY A 85 8.31 8.39 9.94
N GLY A 86 8.47 7.31 10.72
CA GLY A 86 7.52 6.89 11.74
C GLY A 86 6.23 6.26 11.20
N LEU A 87 6.22 5.78 9.95
CA LEU A 87 5.06 5.05 9.40
C LEU A 87 5.00 3.59 9.88
N PHE A 88 6.14 3.04 10.30
CA PHE A 88 6.26 1.69 10.85
C PHE A 88 6.94 1.70 12.21
N GLU A 89 6.48 0.80 13.07
CA GLU A 89 7.15 0.43 14.31
C GLU A 89 7.95 -0.87 14.12
N GLU A 90 9.05 -1.01 14.87
CA GLU A 90 9.82 -2.25 14.89
C GLU A 90 9.41 -3.12 16.07
N ARG A 91 9.18 -4.41 15.80
CA ARG A 91 9.04 -5.43 16.82
C ARG A 91 10.05 -6.54 16.62
N ALA A 92 10.48 -7.15 17.71
CA ALA A 92 11.30 -8.35 17.65
C ALA A 92 10.50 -9.48 16.98
N GLY A 93 11.08 -10.11 15.97
CA GLY A 93 10.54 -11.30 15.33
C GLY A 93 10.80 -12.56 16.15
N ARG A 94 10.42 -13.72 15.59
CA ARG A 94 10.60 -15.03 16.26
C ARG A 94 12.08 -15.38 16.48
N LYS A 95 12.97 -14.86 15.64
CA LYS A 95 14.43 -15.03 15.77
C LYS A 95 15.03 -13.72 16.28
N ARG A 96 16.08 -13.80 17.12
CA ARG A 96 16.79 -12.64 17.69
C ARG A 96 17.25 -11.60 16.66
N SER A 97 17.56 -12.02 15.43
CA SER A 97 18.01 -11.14 14.34
C SER A 97 16.88 -10.65 13.42
N GLN A 98 15.66 -11.13 13.61
CA GLN A 98 14.53 -10.80 12.75
C GLN A 98 13.81 -9.57 13.32
N VAL A 99 13.64 -8.55 12.48
CA VAL A 99 12.83 -7.38 12.78
C VAL A 99 11.54 -7.46 11.99
N CYS A 100 10.41 -7.39 12.68
CA CYS A 100 9.09 -7.25 12.09
C CYS A 100 8.70 -5.77 12.03
N LEU A 101 8.13 -5.35 10.91
CA LEU A 101 7.49 -4.05 10.80
C LEU A 101 6.00 -4.19 11.12
N VAL A 102 5.50 -3.28 11.94
CA VAL A 102 4.08 -3.15 12.27
C VAL A 102 3.62 -1.77 11.77
N PRO A 103 2.44 -1.64 11.13
CA PRO A 103 1.94 -0.33 10.75
C PRO A 103 1.72 0.53 12.00
N SER A 104 2.23 1.75 11.99
CA SER A 104 1.96 2.71 13.05
C SER A 104 0.48 3.14 13.06
N GLU A 105 -0.01 3.63 14.19
CA GLU A 105 -1.32 4.27 14.29
C GLU A 105 -1.47 5.45 13.32
N ARG A 106 -0.37 6.18 13.06
CA ARG A 106 -0.34 7.25 12.06
C ARG A 106 -0.61 6.71 10.66
N LEU A 107 0.06 5.62 10.27
CA LEU A 107 -0.17 5.00 8.97
C LEU A 107 -1.60 4.49 8.84
N LEU A 108 -2.13 3.81 9.87
CA LEU A 108 -3.50 3.29 9.88
C LEU A 108 -4.54 4.41 9.78
N SER A 109 -4.42 5.46 10.58
CA SER A 109 -5.32 6.62 10.56
C SER A 109 -5.22 7.42 9.26
N GLN A 110 -4.07 7.38 8.57
CA GLN A 110 -3.90 8.06 7.30
C GLN A 110 -4.41 7.24 6.11
N LEU A 111 -4.00 5.98 6.00
CA LEU A 111 -4.29 5.13 4.83
C LEU A 111 -5.64 4.41 4.95
N GLY A 112 -6.04 4.04 6.17
CA GLY A 112 -7.30 3.33 6.43
C GLY A 112 -8.53 4.01 5.82
N PRO A 113 -8.78 5.31 6.05
CA PRO A 113 -9.92 6.00 5.43
C PRO A 113 -9.86 6.05 3.90
N VAL A 114 -8.65 6.12 3.32
CA VAL A 114 -8.48 6.12 1.85
C VAL A 114 -8.89 4.76 1.27
N LEU A 115 -8.41 3.67 1.88
CA LEU A 115 -8.80 2.31 1.51
C LEU A 115 -10.30 2.09 1.69
N LEU A 116 -10.86 2.46 2.84
CA LEU A 116 -12.29 2.32 3.10
C LEU A 116 -13.13 3.12 2.12
N SER A 117 -12.71 4.33 1.70
CA SER A 117 -13.47 5.12 0.73
C SER A 117 -13.60 4.46 -0.65
N LYS A 118 -12.64 3.61 -1.03
CA LYS A 118 -12.69 2.83 -2.28
C LYS A 118 -13.66 1.65 -2.21
N TYR A 119 -13.77 1.01 -1.04
CA TYR A 119 -14.53 -0.24 -0.87
C TYR A 119 -15.88 -0.08 -0.17
N ALA A 120 -16.11 1.02 0.56
CA ALA A 120 -17.36 1.28 1.27
C ALA A 120 -18.49 1.77 0.34
N GLY A 121 -18.17 2.25 -0.87
CA GLY A 121 -19.15 2.61 -1.90
C GLY A 121 -19.53 1.47 -2.86
N ASN A 122 -18.94 0.28 -2.70
CA ASN A 122 -19.17 -0.90 -3.55
C ASN A 122 -20.08 -1.95 -2.88
N ARG A 123 -21.00 -1.54 -2.00
CA ARG A 123 -22.05 -2.40 -1.42
C ARG A 123 -23.43 -1.83 -1.71
#